data_AF-A0A535BQX0-F1
#
_entry.id   AF-A0A535BQX0-F1
#
_cell.length_a   1.000
_cell.length_b   1.000
_cell.length_c   1.000
_cell.angle_alpha   90.00
_cell.angle_beta   90.00
_cell.angle_gamma   90.00
#
_symmetry.space_group_name_H-M   'P 1'
#
loop_
_entity.id
_entity.type
_entity.pdbx_description
1 polymer ?
#
loop_
_entity_poly.entity_id
_entity_poly.type
_entity_poly.pdbx_seq_one_letter_code
_entity_poly.pdbx_strand_id
1 'polypeptide(L)'
;MVTKTSFDPLQKLSVAFRRKGHITPRWLNMFMYVIFGGMLASLLLLGAVLPLRGLNYSDALLTRLGSWPIMLTRLLFRQASVISSLPASHHISTSLILATGWEDAELLFTVFCMVFLWYLLALRYLPRYISFRYILLSTLLLGTICVLIPVATSTDLFSYIAYARIGVIYHLNPLTTNPIAIRTDPIYPHVYWERQPSIYGP
;
A
#
# COMPACT_ATOMS: atom_id res chain seq x y z
N MET A 1 13.85 55.04 48.40
CA MET A 1 12.97 54.78 47.24
C MET A 1 12.95 53.28 47.01
N VAL A 2 11.85 52.63 47.39
CA VAL A 2 11.64 51.18 47.31
C VAL A 2 11.13 50.86 45.90
N THR A 3 11.63 49.81 45.23
CA THR A 3 10.81 48.66 44.78
C THR A 3 11.52 47.72 43.78
N LYS A 4 11.62 46.46 44.23
CA LYS A 4 11.36 45.19 43.52
C LYS A 4 12.12 44.89 42.20
N THR A 5 13.23 44.18 42.36
CA THR A 5 13.67 43.17 41.39
C THR A 5 12.73 41.96 41.46
N SER A 6 11.76 41.88 40.56
CA SER A 6 10.93 40.69 40.38
C SER A 6 11.76 39.58 39.73
N PHE A 7 12.30 38.68 40.56
CA PHE A 7 12.86 37.41 40.10
C PHE A 7 11.72 36.51 39.64
N ASP A 8 11.65 36.28 38.33
CA ASP A 8 10.59 35.50 37.69
C ASP A 8 10.92 33.99 37.75
N PRO A 9 10.25 33.19 38.61
CA PRO A 9 10.54 31.76 38.78
C PRO A 9 10.19 30.92 37.53
N LEU A 10 9.38 31.47 36.61
CA LEU A 10 8.96 30.81 35.39
C LEU A 10 10.06 30.73 34.33
N GLN A 11 11.03 31.63 34.35
CA GLN A 11 12.17 31.59 33.42
C GLN A 11 13.15 30.45 33.75
N LYS A 12 13.27 30.07 35.03
CA LYS A 12 14.05 28.88 35.42
C LYS A 12 13.39 27.57 35.00
N LEU A 13 12.06 27.51 34.96
CA LEU A 13 11.32 26.30 34.58
C LEU A 13 11.40 26.00 33.07
N SER A 14 11.43 27.03 32.22
CA SER A 14 11.56 26.83 30.76
C SER A 14 12.94 26.32 30.35
N VAL A 15 13.98 26.65 31.12
CA VAL A 15 15.35 26.17 30.90
C VAL A 15 15.54 24.74 31.42
N ALA A 16 14.87 24.38 32.52
CA ALA A 16 15.01 23.06 33.16
C ALA A 16 14.42 21.90 32.32
N PHE A 17 13.49 22.15 31.40
CA PHE A 17 12.89 21.12 30.54
C PHE A 17 13.66 20.86 29.23
N ARG A 18 14.78 21.55 28.99
CA ARG A 18 15.69 21.21 27.89
C ARG A 18 16.61 20.08 28.33
N ARG A 19 16.05 18.89 28.52
CA ARG A 19 16.79 17.64 28.69
C ARG A 19 17.60 17.40 27.41
N LYS A 20 18.81 17.96 27.36
CA LYS A 20 19.77 17.79 26.27
C LYS A 20 20.37 16.40 26.43
N GLY A 21 19.58 15.38 26.11
CA GLY A 21 20.12 14.05 25.88
C GLY A 21 21.15 14.19 24.77
N HIS A 22 22.42 14.00 25.10
CA HIS A 22 23.52 13.94 24.14
C HIS A 22 23.38 12.65 23.33
N ILE A 23 22.35 12.58 22.50
CA ILE A 23 22.24 11.55 21.47
C ILE A 23 23.31 11.91 20.45
N THR A 24 24.36 11.09 20.38
CA THR A 24 25.42 11.28 19.41
C THR A 24 24.82 11.35 17.99
N PRO A 25 25.25 12.30 17.14
CA PRO A 25 24.65 12.51 15.82
C PRO A 25 24.71 11.26 14.92
N ARG A 26 25.67 10.37 15.17
CA ARG A 26 25.85 9.11 14.44
C ARG A 26 24.72 8.11 14.69
N TRP A 27 24.24 7.97 15.93
CA TRP A 27 23.11 7.10 16.27
C TRP A 27 21.80 7.60 15.64
N LEU A 28 21.63 8.92 15.62
CA LEU A 28 20.47 9.57 15.00
C LEU A 28 20.43 9.35 13.49
N ASN A 29 21.56 9.45 12.79
CA ASN A 29 21.63 9.15 11.36
C ASN A 29 21.32 7.68 11.07
N MET A 30 21.87 6.74 11.83
CA MET A 30 21.53 5.31 11.68
C MET A 30 20.04 5.05 11.88
N PHE A 31 19.43 5.71 12.87
CA PHE A 31 18.01 5.56 13.17
C PHE A 31 17.10 5.98 12.00
N MET A 32 17.47 7.00 11.23
CA MET A 32 16.71 7.41 10.04
C MET A 32 16.71 6.34 8.95
N TYR A 33 17.87 5.73 8.68
CA TYR A 33 17.98 4.65 7.72
C TYR A 33 17.23 3.40 8.18
N VAL A 34 17.20 3.13 9.49
CA VAL A 34 16.41 2.03 10.07
C VAL A 34 14.91 2.26 9.85
N ILE A 35 14.40 3.48 10.10
CA ILE A 35 12.99 3.79 9.84
C ILE A 35 12.67 3.63 8.35
N PHE A 36 13.49 4.20 7.46
CA PHE A 36 13.28 4.10 6.03
C PHE A 36 13.32 2.63 5.54
N GLY A 37 14.32 1.87 5.98
CA GLY A 37 14.44 0.44 5.67
C GLY A 37 13.27 -0.37 6.22
N GLY A 38 12.80 -0.06 7.43
CA GLY A 38 11.64 -0.70 8.06
C GLY A 38 10.35 -0.44 7.28
N MET A 39 10.12 0.80 6.84
CA MET A 39 8.98 1.14 5.97
C MET A 39 9.04 0.37 4.64
N LEU A 40 10.20 0.36 4.00
CA LEU A 40 10.41 -0.29 2.69
C LEU A 40 10.24 -1.81 2.79
N ALA A 41 10.79 -2.43 3.82
CA ALA A 41 10.60 -3.86 4.10
C ALA A 41 9.14 -4.20 4.40
N SER A 42 8.44 -3.37 5.16
CA SER A 42 7.02 -3.57 5.48
C SER A 42 6.14 -3.45 4.23
N LEU A 43 6.46 -2.53 3.32
CA LEU A 43 5.76 -2.37 2.04
C LEU A 43 5.99 -3.56 1.10
N LEU A 44 7.23 -4.04 1.00
CA LEU A 44 7.56 -5.26 0.25
C LEU A 44 6.80 -6.47 0.80
N LEU A 45 6.75 -6.59 2.13
CA LEU A 45 6.06 -7.68 2.80
C LEU A 45 4.54 -7.57 2.62
N LEU A 46 3.96 -6.37 2.61
CA LEU A 46 2.56 -6.15 2.24
C LEU A 46 2.28 -6.64 0.82
N GLY A 47 3.13 -6.29 -0.14
CA GLY A 47 3.05 -6.79 -1.51
C GLY A 47 3.19 -8.32 -1.62
N ALA A 48 3.90 -8.96 -0.69
CA ALA A 48 4.03 -10.41 -0.65
C ALA A 48 2.82 -11.13 -0.03
N VAL A 49 2.08 -10.47 0.87
CA VAL A 49 0.90 -11.02 1.56
C VAL A 49 -0.36 -10.89 0.71
N LEU A 50 -0.51 -9.82 -0.07
CA LEU A 50 -1.70 -9.58 -0.90
C LEU A 50 -2.06 -10.74 -1.87
N PRO A 51 -1.10 -11.44 -2.51
CA PRO A 51 -1.38 -12.55 -3.42
C PRO A 51 -1.76 -13.88 -2.74
N LEU A 52 -1.84 -13.91 -1.40
CA LEU A 52 -2.23 -15.11 -0.66
C LEU A 52 -3.68 -15.48 -0.97
N ARG A 53 -3.92 -16.78 -1.13
CA ARG A 53 -5.21 -17.29 -1.63
C ARG A 53 -6.36 -17.11 -0.66
N GLY A 54 -6.14 -17.13 0.65
CA GLY A 54 -7.19 -16.94 1.65
C GLY A 54 -7.79 -15.53 1.62
N LEU A 55 -7.06 -14.53 1.11
CA LEU A 55 -7.58 -13.17 0.93
C LEU A 55 -8.55 -13.05 -0.25
N ASN A 56 -8.56 -14.03 -1.18
CA ASN A 56 -9.38 -14.02 -2.39
C ASN A 56 -9.28 -12.69 -3.18
N TYR A 57 -8.09 -12.09 -3.21
CA TYR A 57 -7.86 -10.82 -3.88
C TYR A 57 -7.93 -11.00 -5.42
N SER A 58 -8.67 -10.14 -6.10
CA SER A 58 -8.83 -10.20 -7.56
C SER A 58 -7.88 -9.19 -8.19
N ASP A 59 -6.86 -9.65 -8.92
CA ASP A 59 -5.86 -8.77 -9.55
C ASP A 59 -5.72 -9.06 -11.04
N ALA A 60 -6.15 -8.10 -11.87
CA ALA A 60 -6.13 -8.23 -13.33
C ALA A 60 -4.71 -8.16 -13.93
N LEU A 61 -3.74 -7.56 -13.22
CA LEU A 61 -2.36 -7.39 -13.69
C LEU A 61 -1.40 -8.50 -13.26
N LEU A 62 -1.57 -9.06 -12.06
CA LEU A 62 -0.74 -10.16 -11.56
C LEU A 62 -0.82 -11.39 -12.49
N THR A 63 -1.94 -11.57 -13.18
CA THR A 63 -2.16 -12.70 -14.09
C THR A 63 -1.45 -12.57 -15.44
N ARG A 64 -1.07 -11.35 -15.87
CA ARG A 64 -0.43 -11.11 -17.19
C ARG A 64 1.02 -10.68 -17.16
N LEU A 65 1.50 -10.03 -16.09
CA LEU A 65 2.90 -9.59 -16.00
C LEU A 65 3.90 -10.75 -15.76
N GLY A 66 3.43 -11.99 -15.66
CA GLY A 66 4.26 -13.18 -15.45
C GLY A 66 4.39 -13.57 -13.98
N SER A 67 5.36 -14.44 -13.66
CA SER A 67 5.54 -15.01 -12.31
C SER A 67 6.39 -14.16 -11.37
N TRP A 68 7.09 -13.15 -11.90
CA TRP A 68 7.97 -12.28 -11.11
C TRP A 68 7.26 -11.51 -9.97
N PRO A 69 6.01 -11.02 -10.11
CA PRO A 69 5.33 -10.28 -9.04
C PRO A 69 5.07 -11.16 -7.81
N ILE A 70 4.84 -12.44 -8.08
CA ILE A 70 4.51 -13.48 -7.10
C ILE A 70 5.80 -14.10 -6.54
N MET A 71 6.96 -13.81 -7.12
CA MET A 71 8.22 -14.46 -6.73
C MET A 71 8.59 -14.15 -5.28
N LEU A 72 8.36 -12.90 -4.83
CA LEU A 72 8.59 -12.52 -3.44
C LEU A 72 7.68 -13.29 -2.49
N THR A 73 6.40 -13.44 -2.84
CA THR A 73 5.44 -14.28 -2.10
C THR A 73 5.92 -15.73 -2.03
N ARG A 74 6.38 -16.33 -3.14
CA ARG A 74 6.89 -17.71 -3.13
C ARG A 74 8.17 -17.88 -2.32
N LEU A 75 9.01 -16.85 -2.28
CA LEU A 75 10.24 -16.86 -1.48
C LEU A 75 9.93 -16.83 0.01
N LEU A 76 9.01 -15.96 0.44
CA LEU A 76 8.63 -15.78 1.84
C LEU A 76 7.67 -16.87 2.34
N PHE A 77 6.72 -17.28 1.50
CA PHE A 77 5.67 -18.24 1.81
C PHE A 77 5.83 -19.48 0.92
N ARG A 78 6.89 -20.25 1.19
CA ARG A 78 7.33 -21.39 0.37
C ARG A 78 6.29 -22.49 0.16
N GLN A 79 5.26 -22.57 1.02
CA GLN A 79 4.20 -23.58 0.99
C GLN A 79 2.80 -22.98 0.80
N ALA A 80 2.65 -21.66 0.71
CA ALA A 80 1.34 -21.05 0.59
C ALA A 80 0.78 -21.24 -0.82
N SER A 81 -0.49 -21.65 -0.90
CA SER A 81 -1.21 -21.62 -2.16
C SER A 81 -1.38 -20.16 -2.58
N VAL A 82 -0.78 -19.78 -3.71
CA VAL A 82 -0.96 -18.45 -4.32
C VAL A 82 -2.16 -18.50 -5.25
N ILE A 83 -2.87 -17.38 -5.37
CA ILE A 83 -3.92 -17.18 -6.39
C ILE A 83 -3.39 -17.62 -7.77
N SER A 84 -4.05 -18.63 -8.34
CA SER A 84 -3.72 -19.20 -9.66
C SER A 84 -4.25 -18.30 -10.77
N SER A 85 -3.44 -18.10 -11.81
CA SER A 85 -3.67 -17.20 -12.95
C SER A 85 -4.75 -17.66 -13.96
N LEU A 86 -5.56 -18.66 -13.62
CA LEU A 86 -6.54 -19.26 -14.53
C LEU A 86 -7.94 -19.21 -13.90
N PRO A 87 -8.99 -18.92 -14.68
CA PRO A 87 -10.37 -19.03 -14.21
C PRO A 87 -10.62 -20.51 -13.95
N ALA A 88 -10.49 -20.93 -12.69
CA ALA A 88 -10.68 -22.30 -12.30
C ALA A 88 -12.18 -22.60 -12.38
N SER A 89 -12.57 -23.29 -13.45
CA SER A 89 -13.83 -24.01 -13.62
C SER A 89 -14.01 -25.17 -12.61
N HIS A 90 -13.12 -25.32 -11.64
CA HIS A 90 -13.23 -26.29 -10.57
C HIS A 90 -13.76 -25.62 -9.31
N HIS A 91 -14.94 -26.08 -8.88
CA HIS A 91 -15.54 -25.83 -7.58
C HIS A 91 -14.56 -26.25 -6.46
N ILE A 92 -13.63 -25.36 -6.11
CA ILE A 92 -12.82 -25.50 -4.91
C ILE A 92 -13.74 -25.21 -3.72
N SER A 93 -13.76 -26.14 -2.78
CA SER A 93 -14.61 -26.11 -1.58
C SER A 93 -14.39 -24.82 -0.80
N THR A 94 -15.43 -23.99 -0.76
CA THR A 94 -15.52 -22.69 -0.07
C THR A 94 -15.04 -22.75 1.39
N SER A 95 -15.21 -23.91 2.04
CA SER A 95 -14.77 -24.17 3.41
C SER A 95 -13.26 -24.08 3.62
N LEU A 96 -12.44 -24.49 2.65
CA LEU A 96 -10.98 -24.42 2.76
C LEU A 96 -10.50 -22.96 2.67
N ILE A 97 -11.11 -22.15 1.79
CA ILE A 97 -10.78 -20.73 1.62
C ILE A 97 -11.16 -19.94 2.88
N LEU A 98 -12.33 -20.23 3.47
CA LEU A 98 -12.77 -19.61 4.72
C LEU A 98 -11.87 -19.96 5.90
N ALA A 99 -11.35 -21.19 5.97
CA ALA A 99 -10.45 -21.61 7.05
C ALA A 99 -9.08 -20.91 6.97
N THR A 100 -8.45 -20.88 5.79
CA THR A 100 -7.15 -20.22 5.59
C THR A 100 -7.26 -18.69 5.51
N GLY A 101 -8.45 -18.17 5.19
CA GLY A 101 -8.69 -16.74 5.03
C GLY A 101 -8.48 -15.92 6.31
N TRP A 102 -8.78 -16.50 7.48
CA TRP A 102 -8.56 -15.82 8.76
C TRP A 102 -7.06 -15.65 9.06
N GLU A 103 -6.25 -16.69 8.84
CA GLU A 103 -4.80 -16.62 9.03
C GLU A 103 -4.17 -15.59 8.10
N ASP A 104 -4.56 -15.61 6.82
CA ASP A 104 -4.06 -14.63 5.83
C ASP A 104 -4.52 -13.20 6.16
N ALA A 105 -5.74 -13.02 6.68
CA ALA A 105 -6.26 -11.72 7.11
C ALA A 105 -5.56 -11.19 8.36
N GLU A 106 -5.27 -12.06 9.34
CA GLU A 106 -4.48 -11.71 10.53
C GLU A 106 -3.06 -11.28 10.15
N LEU A 107 -2.44 -12.01 9.22
CA LEU A 107 -1.15 -11.62 8.65
C LEU A 107 -1.25 -10.25 7.99
N LEU A 108 -2.21 -10.03 7.10
CA LEU A 108 -2.42 -8.76 6.44
C LEU A 108 -2.60 -7.61 7.44
N PHE A 109 -3.44 -7.81 8.47
CA PHE A 109 -3.67 -6.84 9.54
C PHE A 109 -2.38 -6.51 10.29
N THR A 110 -1.61 -7.52 10.66
CA THR A 110 -0.31 -7.35 11.35
C THR A 110 0.64 -6.50 10.52
N VAL A 111 0.70 -6.74 9.21
CA VAL A 111 1.57 -5.99 8.29
C VAL A 111 1.12 -4.55 8.15
N PHE A 112 -0.19 -4.29 8.08
CA PHE A 112 -0.72 -2.93 8.13
C PHE A 112 -0.33 -2.21 9.43
N CYS A 113 -0.44 -2.90 10.57
CA CYS A 113 0.01 -2.34 11.86
C CYS A 113 1.51 -2.02 11.84
N MET A 114 2.35 -2.86 11.24
CA MET A 114 3.78 -2.58 11.10
C MET A 114 4.05 -1.34 10.22
N VAL A 115 3.38 -1.23 9.06
CA VAL A 115 3.50 -0.05 8.18
C VAL A 115 3.09 1.21 8.94
N PHE A 116 1.97 1.17 9.66
CA PHE A 116 1.47 2.30 10.43
C PHE A 116 2.39 2.65 11.59
N LEU A 117 2.95 1.65 12.28
CA LEU A 117 3.94 1.87 13.33
C LEU A 117 5.16 2.59 12.80
N TRP A 118 5.75 2.13 11.69
CA TRP A 118 6.89 2.80 11.07
C TRP A 118 6.57 4.21 10.60
N TYR A 119 5.37 4.42 10.05
CA TYR A 119 4.89 5.76 9.67
C TYR A 119 4.78 6.70 10.88
N LEU A 120 4.21 6.25 12.00
CA LEU A 120 4.13 7.05 13.23
C LEU A 120 5.52 7.33 13.82
N LEU A 121 6.43 6.36 13.79
CA LEU A 121 7.82 6.55 14.20
C LEU A 121 8.52 7.60 13.30
N ALA A 122 8.30 7.54 11.99
CA ALA A 122 8.80 8.55 11.06
C ALA A 122 8.24 9.95 11.41
N LEU A 123 6.93 10.09 11.59
CA LEU A 123 6.34 11.38 11.97
C LEU A 123 6.87 11.91 13.31
N ARG A 124 7.13 11.03 14.28
CA ARG A 124 7.58 11.42 15.62
C ARG A 124 9.02 11.90 15.64
N TYR A 125 9.92 11.23 14.93
CA TYR A 125 11.36 11.40 15.10
C TYR A 125 12.04 12.14 13.94
N LEU A 126 11.54 12.00 12.72
CA LEU A 126 12.22 12.44 11.49
C LEU A 126 12.10 13.96 11.18
N PRO A 127 11.03 14.70 11.54
CA PRO A 127 10.88 16.12 11.14
C PRO A 127 12.00 17.06 11.59
N ARG A 128 12.71 16.72 12.68
CA ARG A 128 13.78 17.56 13.23
C ARG A 128 15.12 17.40 12.51
N TYR A 129 15.23 16.42 11.62
CA TYR A 129 16.51 16.02 11.04
C TYR A 129 16.51 15.83 9.53
N ILE A 130 15.32 15.85 8.91
CA ILE A 130 15.19 15.70 7.47
C ILE A 130 15.47 17.03 6.75
N SER A 131 16.37 16.97 5.77
CA SER A 131 16.47 17.99 4.73
C SER A 131 15.63 17.62 3.51
N PHE A 132 15.29 18.60 2.68
CA PHE A 132 14.53 18.40 1.44
C PHE A 132 15.13 17.32 0.52
N ARG A 133 16.46 17.18 0.48
CA ARG A 133 17.15 16.16 -0.32
C ARG A 133 16.73 14.73 0.06
N TYR A 134 16.56 14.46 1.36
CA TYR A 134 16.13 13.14 1.82
C TYR A 134 14.68 12.85 1.47
N ILE A 135 13.81 13.87 1.52
CA ILE A 135 12.41 13.73 1.08
C ILE A 135 12.38 13.37 -0.40
N LEU A 136 13.13 14.09 -1.24
CA LEU A 136 13.18 13.83 -2.68
C LEU A 136 13.72 12.44 -2.99
N LEU A 137 14.88 12.07 -2.41
CA LEU A 137 15.51 10.77 -2.66
C LEU A 137 14.66 9.61 -2.16
N SER A 138 14.09 9.71 -0.95
CA SER A 138 13.21 8.66 -0.41
C SER A 138 11.92 8.52 -1.22
N THR A 139 11.33 9.63 -1.66
CA THR A 139 10.13 9.63 -2.52
C THR A 139 10.43 9.00 -3.88
N LEU A 140 11.55 9.36 -4.50
CA LEU A 140 11.93 8.80 -5.80
C LEU A 140 12.25 7.31 -5.71
N LEU A 141 12.98 6.90 -4.66
CA LEU A 141 13.30 5.49 -4.41
C LEU A 141 12.04 4.68 -4.14
N LEU A 142 11.16 5.18 -3.25
CA LEU A 142 9.89 4.54 -2.94
C LEU A 142 8.98 4.46 -4.16
N GLY A 143 8.84 5.54 -4.92
CA GLY A 143 8.04 5.57 -6.15
C GLY A 143 8.57 4.59 -7.20
N THR A 144 9.90 4.51 -7.36
CA THR A 144 10.52 3.52 -8.25
C THR A 144 10.18 2.09 -7.81
N ILE A 145 10.24 1.81 -6.51
CA ILE A 145 9.84 0.51 -5.95
C ILE A 145 8.35 0.25 -6.17
N CYS A 146 7.48 1.23 -5.96
CA CYS A 146 6.04 1.06 -6.19
C CYS A 146 5.68 0.84 -7.66
N VAL A 147 6.48 1.34 -8.61
CA VAL A 147 6.34 1.03 -10.03
C VAL A 147 6.86 -0.38 -10.34
N LEU A 148 7.94 -0.78 -9.67
CA LEU A 148 8.60 -2.09 -9.83
C LEU A 148 8.02 -3.20 -8.96
N ILE A 149 7.08 -2.93 -8.07
CA ILE A 149 6.27 -3.95 -7.41
C ILE A 149 4.90 -3.79 -8.04
N PRO A 150 4.28 -4.84 -8.59
CA PRO A 150 2.90 -4.76 -9.02
C PRO A 150 2.09 -4.77 -7.74
N VAL A 151 2.05 -3.61 -7.08
CA VAL A 151 1.15 -3.36 -5.99
C VAL A 151 -0.21 -3.54 -6.63
N ALA A 152 -0.91 -4.56 -6.14
CA ALA A 152 -2.26 -4.93 -6.45
C ALA A 152 -3.06 -3.74 -6.99
N THR A 153 -3.09 -3.59 -8.31
CA THR A 153 -3.77 -2.46 -8.92
C THR A 153 -5.24 -2.79 -8.80
N SER A 154 -6.01 -1.94 -8.12
CA SER A 154 -7.46 -2.13 -8.04
C SER A 154 -8.00 -2.47 -9.43
N THR A 155 -8.76 -3.56 -9.52
CA THR A 155 -9.45 -3.99 -10.74
C THR A 155 -10.33 -2.89 -11.31
N ASP A 156 -10.74 -1.93 -10.48
CA ASP A 156 -11.60 -0.82 -10.86
C ASP A 156 -10.88 0.16 -11.80
N LEU A 157 -9.55 0.19 -11.83
CA LEU A 157 -8.80 1.01 -12.79
C LEU A 157 -9.20 0.67 -14.23
N PHE A 158 -9.27 -0.61 -14.57
CA PHE A 158 -9.67 -1.07 -15.89
C PHE A 158 -11.15 -0.81 -16.16
N SER A 159 -12.00 -0.92 -15.14
CA SER A 159 -13.41 -0.53 -15.24
C SER A 159 -13.55 0.96 -15.60
N TYR A 160 -12.80 1.85 -14.96
CA TYR A 160 -12.83 3.28 -15.29
C TYR A 160 -12.34 3.59 -16.71
N ILE A 161 -11.26 2.94 -17.16
CA ILE A 161 -10.80 3.06 -18.54
C ILE A 161 -11.87 2.55 -19.51
N ALA A 162 -12.50 1.41 -19.21
CA ALA A 162 -13.59 0.86 -20.01
C ALA A 162 -14.78 1.84 -20.08
N TYR A 163 -15.22 2.41 -18.96
CA TYR A 163 -16.30 3.40 -18.95
C TYR A 163 -15.95 4.65 -19.77
N ALA A 164 -14.72 5.15 -19.68
CA ALA A 164 -14.27 6.26 -20.51
C ALA A 164 -14.33 5.89 -22.01
N ARG A 165 -13.88 4.70 -22.38
CA ARG A 165 -13.88 4.23 -23.78
C ARG A 165 -15.30 3.99 -24.31
N ILE A 166 -16.21 3.47 -23.48
CA ILE A 166 -17.64 3.32 -23.81
C ILE A 166 -18.23 4.66 -24.27
N GLY A 167 -17.96 5.74 -23.53
CA GLY A 167 -18.43 7.08 -23.88
C GLY A 167 -17.71 7.70 -25.08
N VAL A 168 -16.38 7.62 -25.12
CA VAL A 168 -15.57 8.35 -26.10
C VAL A 168 -15.48 7.65 -27.46
N ILE A 169 -15.30 6.33 -27.48
CA ILE A 169 -15.05 5.55 -28.71
C ILE A 169 -16.34 4.95 -29.26
N TYR A 170 -17.18 4.41 -28.37
CA TYR A 170 -18.40 3.71 -28.78
C TYR A 170 -19.65 4.59 -28.73
N HIS A 171 -19.53 5.82 -28.22
CA HIS A 171 -20.63 6.78 -28.10
C HIS A 171 -21.87 6.23 -27.37
N LEU A 172 -21.65 5.28 -26.45
CA LEU A 172 -22.68 4.70 -25.60
C LEU A 172 -22.66 5.40 -24.24
N ASN A 173 -23.76 5.33 -23.49
CA ASN A 173 -23.82 5.91 -22.16
C ASN A 173 -23.08 5.01 -21.15
N PRO A 174 -21.93 5.43 -20.59
CA PRO A 174 -21.16 4.60 -19.67
C PRO A 174 -21.83 4.37 -18.31
N LEU A 175 -22.87 5.15 -17.99
CA LEU A 175 -23.61 5.00 -16.73
C LEU A 175 -24.57 3.82 -16.76
N THR A 176 -25.08 3.46 -17.94
CA THR A 176 -26.07 2.37 -18.09
C THR A 176 -25.57 1.21 -18.93
N THR A 177 -24.49 1.41 -19.69
CA THR A 177 -23.94 0.40 -20.59
C THR A 177 -22.91 -0.45 -19.88
N ASN A 178 -23.12 -1.76 -19.89
CA ASN A 178 -22.20 -2.73 -19.30
C ASN A 178 -20.92 -2.89 -20.16
N PRO A 179 -19.74 -3.10 -19.54
CA PRO A 179 -18.48 -3.34 -20.27
C PRO A 179 -18.54 -4.52 -21.27
N ILE A 180 -19.43 -5.48 -21.05
CA ILE A 180 -19.75 -6.58 -21.98
C ILE A 180 -20.13 -6.11 -23.40
N ALA A 181 -20.63 -4.88 -23.56
CA ALA A 181 -20.96 -4.30 -24.86
C ALA A 181 -19.73 -3.98 -25.71
N ILE A 182 -18.56 -3.81 -25.08
CA ILE A 182 -17.29 -3.48 -25.74
C ILE A 182 -16.32 -4.68 -25.73
N ARG A 183 -16.83 -5.91 -25.84
CA ARG A 183 -16.05 -7.16 -25.85
C ARG A 183 -14.87 -7.18 -26.84
N THR A 184 -15.00 -6.47 -27.94
CA THR A 184 -13.98 -6.36 -28.99
C THR A 184 -12.89 -5.34 -28.66
N ASP A 185 -13.06 -4.53 -27.61
CA ASP A 185 -12.10 -3.52 -27.21
C ASP A 185 -10.85 -4.16 -26.58
N PRO A 186 -9.62 -3.66 -26.88
CA PRO A 186 -8.40 -4.16 -26.28
C PRO A 186 -8.38 -4.11 -24.75
N ILE A 187 -9.15 -3.21 -24.11
CA ILE A 187 -9.22 -3.13 -22.65
C ILE A 187 -10.08 -4.22 -22.02
N TYR A 188 -11.03 -4.78 -22.76
CA TYR A 188 -12.06 -5.69 -22.23
C TYR A 188 -11.48 -6.88 -21.46
N PRO A 189 -10.40 -7.55 -21.92
CA PRO A 189 -9.82 -8.70 -21.20
C PRO A 189 -9.18 -8.37 -19.84
N HIS A 190 -9.16 -7.09 -19.44
CA HIS A 190 -8.64 -6.62 -18.14
C HIS A 190 -9.75 -6.14 -17.20
N VAL A 191 -10.99 -6.05 -17.67
CA VAL A 191 -12.13 -5.60 -16.89
C VAL A 191 -12.65 -6.77 -16.05
N TYR A 192 -12.62 -6.64 -14.74
CA TYR A 192 -13.13 -7.67 -13.83
C TYR A 192 -14.67 -7.67 -13.77
N TRP A 193 -15.29 -6.49 -13.68
CA TRP A 193 -16.74 -6.33 -13.54
C TRP A 193 -17.46 -6.22 -14.89
N GLU A 194 -17.38 -7.25 -15.72
CA GLU A 194 -17.84 -7.18 -17.12
C GLU A 194 -19.35 -6.91 -17.29
N ARG A 195 -20.17 -7.39 -16.35
CA ARG A 195 -21.64 -7.35 -16.43
C ARG A 195 -22.26 -6.35 -15.47
N GLN A 196 -21.45 -5.49 -14.87
CA GLN A 196 -21.91 -4.48 -13.93
C GLN A 196 -21.84 -3.09 -14.59
N PRO A 197 -22.94 -2.33 -14.61
CA PRO A 197 -22.89 -0.93 -15.03
C PRO A 197 -22.06 -0.12 -14.05
N SER A 198 -21.75 1.13 -14.42
CA SER A 198 -21.07 2.05 -13.51
C SER A 198 -21.82 2.16 -12.18
N ILE A 199 -21.10 2.11 -11.06
CA ILE A 199 -21.65 2.36 -9.72
C ILE A 199 -22.21 3.79 -9.57
N TYR A 200 -21.81 4.70 -10.46
CA TYR A 200 -22.31 6.06 -10.53
C TYR A 200 -23.53 6.19 -11.47
N GLY A 201 -23.99 5.08 -12.05
CA GLY A 201 -25.20 5.02 -12.85
C GLY A 201 -26.47 4.79 -12.02
N PRO A 202 -27.64 5.02 -12.63
CA PRO A 202 -28.94 4.79 -12.00
C PRO A 202 -29.28 3.30 -11.85
#